data_AF-A0A8J5N9V7-F1
#
_entry.id   AF-A0A8J5N9V7-F1
#
_cell.length_a   1.000
_cell.length_b   1.000
_cell.length_c   1.000
_cell.angle_alpha   90.00
_cell.angle_beta   90.00
_cell.angle_gamma   90.00
#
_symmetry.space_group_name_H-M   'P 1'
#
loop_
_entity.id
_entity.type
_entity.pdbx_description
1 polymer ?
#
loop_
_entity_poly.entity_id
_entity_poly.type
_entity_poly.pdbx_seq_one_letter_code
_entity_poly.pdbx_strand_id
1 'polypeptide(L)'
;MMSHFLTETTFRRGLASYLNYYAYNSATQDDLWQFLTAAAHQDGTLTSDLTVKVIMDTWTLQMGYPLITVTRSDDGTSATVTQERFLLIPRENTTARQQEAPYRWWVPLSYTSANNSDFSNTIPSEWMKDSEEHKALTSLPASDQWVIFNLQETGYYRVNYDSNNWALITDQLKTDHEAI
;
A
#
# COMPACT_ATOMS: atom_id res chain seq x y z
N MET A 1 0.45 7.35 4.81
CA MET A 1 1.21 6.19 4.31
C MET A 1 2.55 5.96 5.04
N MET A 2 3.57 6.80 4.87
CA MET A 2 4.93 6.49 5.38
C MET A 2 5.03 6.26 6.89
N SER A 3 4.39 7.13 7.67
CA SER A 3 4.33 6.98 9.12
C SER A 3 3.63 5.69 9.57
N HIS A 4 2.78 5.08 8.74
CA HIS A 4 2.12 3.82 9.10
C HIS A 4 3.03 2.63 8.84
N PHE A 5 3.68 2.55 7.68
CA PHE A 5 4.58 1.44 7.39
C PHE A 5 5.88 1.48 8.19
N LEU A 6 6.34 2.65 8.62
CA LEU A 6 7.47 2.77 9.54
C LEU A 6 7.05 2.69 11.01
N THR A 7 5.76 2.79 11.33
CA THR A 7 5.23 3.18 12.65
C THR A 7 5.55 4.63 13.03
N GLU A 8 4.65 5.24 13.83
CA GLU A 8 4.78 6.65 14.21
C GLU A 8 6.05 6.92 15.04
N THR A 9 6.42 6.00 15.94
CA THR A 9 7.59 6.15 16.81
C THR A 9 8.88 6.23 15.99
N THR A 10 9.10 5.28 15.07
CA THR A 10 10.25 5.26 14.17
C THR A 10 10.26 6.48 13.26
N PHE A 11 9.11 6.83 12.67
CA PHE A 11 8.98 7.97 11.78
C PHE A 11 9.36 9.28 12.49
N ARG A 12 8.83 9.52 13.70
CA ARG A 12 9.18 10.69 14.53
C ARG A 12 10.65 10.71 14.90
N ARG A 13 11.24 9.56 15.25
CA ARG A 13 12.67 9.45 15.57
C ARG A 13 13.53 9.84 14.37
N GLY A 14 13.28 9.26 13.20
CA GLY A 14 14.02 9.57 11.98
C GLY A 14 13.85 11.03 11.57
N LEU A 15 12.64 11.58 11.68
CA LEU A 15 12.35 12.98 11.41
C LEU A 15 13.09 13.92 12.39
N ALA A 16 13.10 13.61 13.68
CA ALA A 16 13.82 14.40 14.68
C ALA A 16 15.33 14.42 14.40
N SER A 17 15.92 13.27 14.06
CA SER A 17 17.34 13.18 13.68
C SER A 17 17.65 13.99 12.42
N TYR A 18 16.80 13.89 11.39
CA TYR A 18 16.91 14.67 10.16
C TYR A 18 16.87 16.18 10.43
N LEU A 19 15.87 16.65 11.18
CA LEU A 19 15.70 18.08 11.48
C LEU A 19 16.86 18.64 12.31
N ASN A 20 17.36 17.88 13.28
CA ASN A 20 18.50 18.29 14.10
C ASN A 20 19.79 18.36 13.28
N TYR A 21 20.01 17.40 12.38
CA TYR A 21 21.21 17.38 11.54
C TYR A 21 21.22 18.51 10.50
N TYR A 22 20.10 18.74 9.83
CA TYR A 22 19.94 19.77 8.81
C TYR A 22 19.48 21.14 9.35
N ALA A 23 19.54 21.35 10.67
CA ALA A 23 19.15 22.62 11.28
C ALA A 23 19.90 23.79 10.62
N TYR A 24 19.13 24.79 10.16
CA TYR A 24 19.64 25.99 9.48
C TYR A 24 20.37 25.74 8.14
N ASN A 25 20.22 24.55 7.55
CA ASN A 25 20.78 24.17 6.26
C ASN A 25 19.67 23.79 5.26
N SER A 26 20.07 23.49 4.02
CA SER A 26 19.19 22.96 2.97
C SER A 26 19.32 21.44 2.86
N ALA A 27 18.28 20.78 2.36
CA ALA A 27 18.24 19.34 2.19
C ALA A 27 17.42 18.95 0.95
N THR A 28 17.63 17.72 0.48
CA THR A 28 16.91 17.07 -0.62
C THR A 28 16.03 15.94 -0.11
N GLN A 29 15.23 15.31 -0.98
CA GLN A 29 14.42 14.16 -0.56
C GLN A 29 15.27 12.95 -0.12
N ASP A 30 16.43 12.74 -0.76
CA ASP A 30 17.30 11.61 -0.47
C ASP A 30 17.91 11.71 0.92
N ASP A 31 18.15 12.95 1.38
CA ASP A 31 18.58 13.23 2.74
C ASP A 31 17.55 12.74 3.76
N LEU A 32 16.27 13.06 3.57
CA LEU A 32 15.19 12.59 4.44
C LEU A 32 15.11 11.05 4.45
N TRP A 33 15.21 10.41 3.28
CA TRP A 33 15.16 8.95 3.16
C TRP A 33 16.28 8.26 3.93
N GLN A 34 17.48 8.84 3.96
CA GLN A 34 18.61 8.29 4.71
C GLN A 34 18.30 8.21 6.22
N PHE A 35 17.79 9.29 6.82
CA PHE A 35 17.49 9.33 8.25
C PHE A 35 16.32 8.43 8.63
N LEU A 36 15.28 8.38 7.80
CA LEU A 36 14.14 7.49 8.03
C LEU A 36 14.54 6.02 7.87
N THR A 37 15.39 5.69 6.90
CA THR A 37 15.93 4.32 6.73
C THR A 37 16.76 3.90 7.93
N ALA A 38 17.64 4.78 8.41
CA ALA A 38 18.47 4.49 9.59
C ALA A 38 17.62 4.21 10.84
N ALA A 39 16.59 5.02 11.09
CA ALA A 39 15.65 4.78 12.19
C ALA A 39 14.89 3.46 12.00
N ALA A 40 14.40 3.20 10.78
CA ALA A 40 13.64 1.99 10.47
C ALA A 40 14.44 0.69 10.65
N HIS A 41 15.71 0.70 10.26
CA HIS A 41 16.63 -0.42 10.47
C HIS A 41 16.98 -0.60 11.95
N GLN A 42 17.13 0.50 12.70
CA GLN A 42 17.40 0.45 14.13
C GLN A 42 16.21 -0.13 14.91
N ASP A 43 14.98 0.24 14.54
CA ASP A 43 13.75 -0.21 15.20
C ASP A 43 13.21 -1.54 14.67
N GLY A 44 13.81 -2.06 13.59
CA GLY A 44 13.37 -3.31 12.94
C GLY A 44 12.03 -3.21 12.22
N THR A 45 11.54 -1.99 11.93
CA THR A 45 10.27 -1.77 11.22
C THR A 45 10.40 -1.92 9.72
N LEU A 46 11.63 -1.92 9.20
CA LEU A 46 11.96 -2.21 7.81
C LEU A 46 13.10 -3.23 7.75
N THR A 47 13.03 -4.15 6.81
CA THR A 47 14.09 -5.15 6.62
C THR A 47 15.39 -4.48 6.17
N SER A 48 16.53 -5.06 6.54
CA SER A 48 17.85 -4.46 6.29
C SER A 48 18.23 -4.34 4.81
N ASP A 49 17.59 -5.12 3.95
CA ASP A 49 17.76 -5.10 2.49
C ASP A 49 16.89 -4.03 1.80
N LEU A 50 15.90 -3.46 2.50
CA LEU A 50 14.98 -2.48 1.97
C LEU A 50 15.24 -1.10 2.55
N THR A 51 15.15 -0.06 1.72
CA THR A 51 15.34 1.34 2.14
C THR A 51 14.08 2.14 1.87
N VAL A 52 13.87 3.21 2.64
CA VAL A 52 12.76 4.14 2.41
C VAL A 52 12.86 4.76 1.02
N LYS A 53 14.07 4.99 0.52
CA LYS A 53 14.32 5.50 -0.83
C LYS A 53 13.75 4.59 -1.91
N VAL A 54 14.03 3.29 -1.87
CA VAL A 54 13.53 2.32 -2.86
C VAL A 54 12.00 2.36 -2.93
N ILE A 55 11.33 2.44 -1.79
CA ILE A 55 9.87 2.54 -1.73
C ILE A 55 9.42 3.89 -2.29
N MET A 56 9.93 4.98 -1.74
CA MET A 56 9.41 6.32 -1.95
C MET A 56 9.76 6.93 -3.30
N ASP A 57 10.85 6.50 -3.94
CA ASP A 57 11.16 6.90 -5.32
C ASP A 57 10.02 6.48 -6.26
N THR A 58 9.38 5.31 -6.03
CA THR A 58 8.21 4.89 -6.81
C THR A 58 6.99 5.78 -6.60
N TRP A 59 6.93 6.54 -5.51
CA TRP A 59 5.82 7.43 -5.19
C TRP A 59 6.09 8.89 -5.55
N THR A 60 7.35 9.34 -5.53
CA THR A 60 7.70 10.76 -5.72
C THR A 60 8.23 11.08 -7.12
N LEU A 61 8.80 10.11 -7.83
CA LEU A 61 9.43 10.33 -9.15
C LEU A 61 8.49 10.10 -10.34
N GLN A 62 7.28 9.61 -10.10
CA GLN A 62 6.27 9.37 -11.13
C GLN A 62 4.91 9.94 -10.75
N MET A 63 4.12 10.31 -11.75
CA MET A 63 2.80 10.91 -11.56
C MET A 63 1.68 9.86 -11.39
N GLY A 64 0.66 10.23 -10.63
CA GLY A 64 -0.53 9.41 -10.41
C GLY A 64 -0.39 8.48 -9.21
N TYR A 65 -1.29 7.51 -9.12
CA TYR A 65 -1.34 6.51 -8.06
C TYR A 65 -1.99 5.22 -8.58
N PRO A 66 -1.77 4.07 -7.92
CA PRO A 66 -2.30 2.81 -8.40
C PRO A 66 -3.77 2.60 -8.01
N LEU A 67 -4.47 1.88 -8.88
CA LEU A 67 -5.62 1.05 -8.55
C LEU A 67 -5.10 -0.35 -8.21
N ILE A 68 -5.42 -0.83 -7.02
CA ILE A 68 -5.14 -2.18 -6.58
C ILE A 68 -6.40 -3.02 -6.81
N THR A 69 -6.31 -4.02 -7.68
CA THR A 69 -7.43 -4.95 -7.90
C THR A 69 -7.15 -6.26 -7.18
N VAL A 70 -8.06 -6.67 -6.32
CA VAL A 70 -8.00 -7.91 -5.54
C VAL A 70 -9.01 -8.89 -6.12
N THR A 71 -8.51 -9.98 -6.71
CA THR A 71 -9.33 -11.05 -7.27
C THR A 71 -9.14 -12.31 -6.45
N ARG A 72 -10.18 -12.73 -5.72
CA ARG A 72 -10.13 -13.94 -4.88
C ARG A 72 -10.31 -15.23 -5.69
N SER A 73 -9.76 -16.33 -5.19
CA SER A 73 -10.04 -17.67 -5.72
C SER A 73 -11.48 -18.11 -5.41
N ASP A 74 -11.96 -19.14 -6.11
CA ASP A 74 -13.34 -19.64 -5.95
C ASP A 74 -13.66 -20.10 -4.50
N ASP A 75 -12.67 -20.65 -3.81
CA ASP A 75 -12.75 -21.03 -2.39
C ASP A 75 -12.49 -19.85 -1.43
N GLY A 76 -12.07 -18.70 -1.96
CA GLY A 76 -11.79 -17.45 -1.26
C GLY A 76 -10.47 -17.40 -0.48
N THR A 77 -9.79 -18.54 -0.33
CA THR A 77 -8.63 -18.70 0.59
C THR A 77 -7.33 -18.09 0.06
N SER A 78 -7.34 -17.64 -1.19
CA SER A 78 -6.25 -16.93 -1.84
C SER A 78 -6.76 -15.77 -2.68
N ALA A 79 -5.88 -14.84 -3.01
CA ALA A 79 -6.18 -13.77 -3.96
C ALA A 79 -4.98 -13.45 -4.84
N THR A 80 -5.26 -13.04 -6.07
CA THR A 80 -4.31 -12.37 -6.94
C THR A 80 -4.54 -10.87 -6.83
N VAL A 81 -3.50 -10.15 -6.42
CA VAL A 81 -3.50 -8.70 -6.32
C VAL A 81 -2.72 -8.13 -7.51
N THR A 82 -3.34 -7.25 -8.27
CA THR A 82 -2.70 -6.55 -9.39
C THR A 82 -2.68 -5.05 -9.15
N GLN A 83 -1.75 -4.36 -9.80
CA GLN A 83 -1.66 -2.92 -9.78
C GLN A 83 -1.66 -2.34 -11.19
N GLU A 84 -2.39 -1.25 -11.37
CA GLU A 84 -2.34 -0.44 -12.59
C GLU A 84 -2.51 1.04 -12.24
N ARG A 85 -2.05 1.94 -13.09
CA ARG A 85 -2.26 3.37 -12.87
C ARG A 85 -3.74 3.71 -12.94
N PHE A 86 -4.28 4.31 -11.87
CA PHE A 86 -5.66 4.79 -11.88
C PHE A 86 -5.82 6.03 -12.77
N LEU A 87 -6.82 6.01 -13.64
CA LEU A 87 -7.26 7.14 -14.46
C LEU A 87 -8.78 7.24 -14.39
N LEU A 88 -9.32 8.40 -13.98
CA LEU A 88 -10.77 8.62 -13.90
C LEU A 88 -11.45 8.47 -15.28
N ILE A 89 -10.78 8.97 -16.32
CA ILE A 89 -11.17 8.79 -17.70
C ILE A 89 -10.05 8.00 -18.35
N PRO A 90 -10.28 6.72 -18.70
CA PRO A 90 -9.32 5.95 -19.48
C PRO A 90 -9.01 6.73 -20.75
N ARG A 91 -7.72 6.98 -21.02
CA ARG A 91 -7.35 7.53 -22.31
C ARG A 91 -7.56 6.42 -23.33
N GLU A 92 -8.55 6.57 -24.22
CA GLU A 92 -8.59 5.78 -25.45
C GLU A 92 -7.23 5.93 -26.13
N ASN A 93 -6.53 4.82 -26.35
CA ASN A 93 -5.23 4.67 -26.99
C ASN A 93 -4.78 5.90 -27.82
N THR A 94 -4.27 6.93 -27.15
CA THR A 94 -3.49 7.96 -27.83
C THR A 94 -2.12 7.36 -28.02
N THR A 95 -1.79 7.10 -29.27
CA THR A 95 -0.49 6.67 -29.79
C THR A 95 0.66 7.58 -29.32
N ALA A 96 1.08 7.48 -28.05
CA ALA A 96 2.26 8.10 -27.43
C ALA A 96 2.29 7.66 -25.95
N ARG A 97 3.18 6.82 -25.41
CA ARG A 97 4.57 6.51 -25.71
C ARG A 97 4.77 4.99 -25.53
N GLN A 98 5.05 4.25 -26.60
CA GLN A 98 5.33 2.79 -26.55
C GLN A 98 6.69 2.43 -25.92
N GLN A 99 7.31 3.35 -25.16
CA GLN A 99 8.70 3.22 -24.68
C GLN A 99 8.90 3.62 -23.21
N GLU A 100 7.83 3.95 -22.47
CA GLU A 100 7.95 4.17 -21.03
C GLU A 100 7.66 2.88 -20.29
N ALA A 101 8.50 2.56 -19.29
CA ALA A 101 8.26 1.45 -18.38
C ALA A 101 6.85 1.59 -17.77
N PRO A 102 6.14 0.46 -17.53
CA PRO A 102 4.80 0.51 -16.94
C PRO A 102 4.87 1.19 -15.57
N TYR A 103 3.91 2.08 -15.29
CA TYR A 103 3.75 2.70 -13.97
C TYR A 103 3.49 1.63 -12.93
N ARG A 104 4.44 1.44 -12.00
CA ARG A 104 4.33 0.50 -10.89
C ARG A 104 4.92 1.11 -9.63
N TRP A 105 4.34 0.76 -8.50
CA TRP A 105 4.68 1.29 -7.19
C TRP A 105 5.09 0.17 -6.25
N TRP A 106 5.86 0.55 -5.24
CA TRP A 106 6.08 -0.29 -4.07
C TRP A 106 4.95 -0.03 -3.06
N VAL A 107 3.93 -0.88 -3.09
CA VAL A 107 2.65 -0.64 -2.40
C VAL A 107 2.59 -1.36 -1.05
N PRO A 108 2.40 -0.62 0.06
CA PRO A 108 2.09 -1.22 1.36
C PRO A 108 0.64 -1.69 1.40
N LEU A 109 0.42 -3.00 1.44
CA LEU A 109 -0.90 -3.62 1.52
C LEU A 109 -1.23 -3.93 2.98
N SER A 110 -2.15 -3.16 3.57
CA SER A 110 -2.84 -3.51 4.81
C SER A 110 -4.21 -4.08 4.45
N TYR A 111 -4.64 -5.13 5.12
CA TYR A 111 -5.96 -5.71 4.90
C TYR A 111 -6.48 -6.43 6.14
N THR A 112 -7.79 -6.53 6.23
CA THR A 112 -8.53 -7.18 7.30
C THR A 112 -9.68 -8.01 6.72
N SER A 113 -10.34 -8.81 7.56
CA SER A 113 -11.43 -9.69 7.12
C SER A 113 -12.55 -9.74 8.14
N ALA A 114 -13.71 -10.25 7.71
CA ALA A 114 -14.90 -10.37 8.57
C ALA A 114 -14.65 -11.10 9.90
N ASN A 115 -13.79 -12.13 9.91
CA ASN A 115 -13.50 -12.93 11.11
C ASN A 115 -12.44 -12.32 12.03
N ASN A 116 -11.67 -11.36 11.52
CA ASN A 116 -10.61 -10.69 12.27
C ASN A 116 -10.60 -9.21 11.90
N SER A 117 -11.69 -8.50 12.25
CA SER A 117 -11.99 -7.13 11.83
C SER A 117 -11.22 -6.07 12.63
N ASP A 118 -9.89 -6.18 12.66
CA ASP A 118 -9.05 -5.11 13.22
C ASP A 118 -8.74 -4.06 12.15
N PHE A 119 -9.55 -3.00 12.11
CA PHE A 119 -9.31 -1.83 11.24
C PHE A 119 -8.30 -0.84 11.84
N SER A 120 -7.88 -1.04 13.09
CA SER A 120 -6.94 -0.14 13.78
C SER A 120 -5.48 -0.44 13.43
N ASN A 121 -5.17 -1.72 13.14
CA ASN A 121 -3.84 -2.14 12.71
C ASN A 121 -3.58 -1.81 11.24
N THR A 122 -3.04 -0.62 11.01
CA THR A 122 -2.74 -0.09 9.68
C THR A 122 -1.32 -0.42 9.19
N ILE A 123 -0.58 -1.26 9.93
CA ILE A 123 0.74 -1.72 9.53
C ILE A 123 0.58 -2.63 8.30
N PRO A 124 1.39 -2.47 7.24
CA PRO A 124 1.28 -3.31 6.06
C PRO A 124 1.53 -4.78 6.43
N SER A 125 0.57 -5.63 6.10
CA SER A 125 0.72 -7.08 6.22
C SER A 125 1.62 -7.61 5.11
N GLU A 126 1.60 -6.96 3.95
CA GLU A 126 2.26 -7.40 2.73
C GLU A 126 2.77 -6.21 1.91
N TRP A 127 3.78 -6.47 1.07
CA TRP A 127 4.32 -5.50 0.11
C TRP A 127 4.17 -6.01 -1.30
N MET A 128 3.60 -5.20 -2.19
CA MET A 128 3.63 -5.41 -3.64
C MET A 128 4.75 -4.55 -4.23
N LYS A 129 5.74 -5.19 -4.84
CA LYS A 129 6.91 -4.50 -5.40
C LYS A 129 6.59 -3.88 -6.75
N ASP A 130 7.38 -2.88 -7.14
CA ASP A 130 7.30 -2.27 -8.47
C ASP A 130 7.71 -3.24 -9.60
N SER A 131 8.51 -4.26 -9.29
CA SER A 131 8.87 -5.32 -10.23
C SER A 131 7.76 -6.38 -10.40
N GLU A 132 6.78 -6.44 -9.51
CA GLU A 132 5.69 -7.43 -9.54
C GLU A 132 4.53 -6.95 -10.42
N GLU A 133 4.18 -7.75 -11.43
CA GLU A 133 2.94 -7.53 -12.19
C GLU A 133 1.71 -7.93 -11.38
N HIS A 134 1.83 -9.00 -10.61
CA HIS A 134 0.82 -9.49 -9.69
C HIS A 134 1.49 -10.05 -8.44
N LYS A 135 0.76 -10.04 -7.33
CA LYS A 135 1.14 -10.64 -6.06
C LYS A 135 0.08 -11.65 -5.63
N ALA A 136 0.52 -12.89 -5.41
CA ALA A 136 -0.33 -13.92 -4.84
C ALA A 136 -0.37 -13.77 -3.31
N LEU A 137 -1.57 -13.74 -2.75
CA LEU A 137 -1.84 -13.79 -1.32
C LEU A 137 -2.49 -15.12 -0.99
N THR A 138 -2.06 -15.73 0.10
CA THR A 138 -2.61 -16.97 0.65
C THR A 138 -3.14 -16.73 2.06
N SER A 139 -3.83 -17.72 2.63
CA SER A 139 -4.33 -17.65 4.01
C SER A 139 -5.38 -16.54 4.21
N LEU A 140 -6.11 -16.21 3.16
CA LEU A 140 -7.30 -15.37 3.24
C LEU A 140 -8.49 -16.18 3.80
N PRO A 141 -9.53 -15.50 4.32
CA PRO A 141 -10.74 -16.18 4.79
C PRO A 141 -11.45 -16.96 3.67
N ALA A 142 -12.49 -17.72 4.01
CA ALA A 142 -13.32 -18.42 3.03
C ALA A 142 -14.13 -17.46 2.16
N SER A 143 -14.66 -17.94 1.03
CA SER A 143 -15.36 -17.12 0.02
C SER A 143 -16.69 -16.51 0.47
N ASP A 144 -17.18 -16.84 1.67
CA ASP A 144 -18.36 -16.27 2.32
C ASP A 144 -18.04 -15.09 3.25
N GLN A 145 -16.76 -14.74 3.40
CA GLN A 145 -16.30 -13.65 4.27
C GLN A 145 -15.59 -12.58 3.46
N TRP A 146 -15.96 -11.32 3.64
CA TRP A 146 -15.30 -10.22 2.94
C TRP A 146 -13.85 -10.03 3.41
N VAL A 147 -13.02 -9.48 2.52
CA VAL A 147 -11.73 -8.86 2.83
C VAL A 147 -11.76 -7.39 2.45
N ILE A 148 -11.16 -6.52 3.27
CA ILE A 148 -11.04 -5.09 2.99
C ILE A 148 -9.56 -4.71 3.09
N PHE A 149 -9.06 -4.07 2.03
CA PHE A 149 -7.70 -3.57 1.90
C PHE A 149 -7.65 -2.06 2.14
N ASN A 150 -6.44 -1.54 2.34
CA ASN A 150 -6.15 -0.13 2.61
C ASN A 150 -6.87 0.38 3.86
N LEU A 151 -6.56 -0.24 5.00
CA LEU A 151 -7.21 0.07 6.27
C LEU A 151 -7.05 1.56 6.61
N GLN A 152 -8.17 2.20 6.94
CA GLN A 152 -8.31 3.64 7.18
C GLN A 152 -7.79 4.54 6.04
N GLU A 153 -7.73 4.03 4.81
CA GLU A 153 -7.22 4.76 3.63
C GLU A 153 -5.80 5.33 3.84
N THR A 154 -4.99 4.64 4.64
CA THR A 154 -3.65 5.13 5.01
C THR A 154 -2.65 5.09 3.85
N GLY A 155 -2.86 4.19 2.89
CA GLY A 155 -2.14 4.07 1.63
C GLY A 155 -2.70 4.99 0.55
N TYR A 156 -1.83 5.59 -0.25
CA TYR A 156 -2.23 6.51 -1.33
C TYR A 156 -2.61 5.74 -2.60
N TYR A 157 -3.64 4.90 -2.53
CA TYR A 157 -4.12 4.09 -3.64
C TYR A 157 -5.60 3.76 -3.50
N ARG A 158 -6.25 3.43 -4.62
CA ARG A 158 -7.63 2.93 -4.63
C ARG A 158 -7.63 1.41 -4.62
N VAL A 159 -8.73 0.82 -4.13
CA VAL A 159 -8.94 -0.62 -4.16
C VAL A 159 -10.19 -0.94 -4.97
N ASN A 160 -10.09 -1.98 -5.80
CA ASN A 160 -11.21 -2.64 -6.44
C ASN A 160 -11.18 -4.14 -6.09
N TYR A 161 -12.36 -4.75 -6.04
CA TYR A 161 -12.53 -6.16 -5.71
C TYR A 161 -13.28 -6.90 -6.82
N ASP A 162 -13.19 -8.22 -6.81
CA ASP A 162 -14.13 -9.06 -7.56
C ASP A 162 -15.59 -8.85 -7.09
N SER A 163 -16.53 -9.26 -7.94
CA SER A 163 -17.97 -9.04 -7.71
C SER A 163 -18.49 -9.75 -6.45
N ASN A 164 -17.92 -10.90 -6.09
CA ASN A 164 -18.33 -11.63 -4.90
C ASN A 164 -17.93 -10.86 -3.64
N ASN A 165 -16.68 -10.41 -3.54
CA ASN A 165 -16.23 -9.64 -2.39
C ASN A 165 -16.97 -8.28 -2.26
N TRP A 166 -17.26 -7.60 -3.38
CA TRP A 166 -18.12 -6.42 -3.37
C TRP A 166 -19.53 -6.70 -2.84
N ALA A 167 -20.13 -7.84 -3.21
CA ALA A 167 -21.44 -8.25 -2.71
C ALA A 167 -21.40 -8.48 -1.19
N LEU A 168 -20.37 -9.17 -0.68
CA LEU A 168 -20.20 -9.41 0.76
C LEU A 168 -20.02 -8.12 1.57
N ILE A 169 -19.20 -7.18 1.07
CA ILE A 169 -19.05 -5.86 1.71
C ILE A 169 -20.40 -5.11 1.69
N THR A 170 -21.11 -5.15 0.57
CA THR A 170 -22.42 -4.51 0.44
C THR A 170 -23.44 -5.07 1.43
N ASP A 171 -23.46 -6.40 1.60
CA ASP A 171 -24.39 -7.06 2.52
C ASP A 171 -24.00 -6.83 3.98
N GLN A 172 -22.69 -6.77 4.31
CA GLN A 172 -22.22 -6.33 5.62
C GLN A 172 -22.74 -4.93 5.94
N LEU A 173 -22.50 -3.94 5.07
CA LEU A 173 -22.89 -2.56 5.30
C LEU A 173 -24.41 -2.35 5.39
N LYS A 174 -25.21 -3.18 4.70
CA LYS A 174 -26.67 -3.18 4.83
C LYS A 174 -27.15 -3.76 6.16
N THR A 175 -26.44 -4.75 6.69
CA THR A 175 -26.80 -5.46 7.91
C THR A 175 -26.33 -4.71 9.15
N ASP A 176 -25.07 -4.30 9.14
CA ASP A 176 -24.41 -3.53 10.19
C ASP A 176 -23.24 -2.74 9.58
N HIS A 177 -23.43 -1.42 9.47
CA HIS A 177 -22.43 -0.51 8.91
C HIS A 177 -21.34 -0.12 9.91
N GLU A 178 -21.47 -0.41 11.22
CA GLU A 178 -20.45 -0.09 12.22
C GLU A 178 -19.37 -1.17 12.32
N ALA A 179 -19.60 -2.32 11.69
CA ALA A 179 -18.64 -3.41 11.61
C ALA A 179 -17.44 -3.14 10.68
N ILE A 180 -17.51 -2.08 9.85
CA ILE A 180 -16.48 -1.64 8.90
C ILE A 180 -16.10 -0.19 9.19
#